data_AF-A0A7X0U1M7-F1
#
_entry.id   AF-A0A7X0U1M7-F1
#
_cell.length_a   1.000
_cell.length_b   1.000
_cell.length_c   1.000
_cell.angle_alpha   90.00
_cell.angle_beta   90.00
_cell.angle_gamma   90.00
#
_symmetry.space_group_name_H-M   'P 1'
#
loop_
_entity.id
_entity.type
_entity.pdbx_description
1 polymer ?
#
loop_
_entity_poly.entity_id
_entity_poly.type
_entity_poly.pdbx_seq_one_letter_code
_entity_poly.pdbx_strand_id
1 'polypeptide(L)'
;MSDGYPTAAQKEALSLIRDHEPMPTARLAERLLAAREPSTNPGYARAVTRMAGTLAWRLQAQGFITANGTDTWRTTSSGRALISCA
;
A
#
# COMPACT_ATOMS: atom_id res chain seq x y z
N MET A 1 -16.98 11.48 12.99
CA MET A 1 -15.55 11.42 12.61
C MET A 1 -15.14 9.98 12.82
N SER A 2 -14.98 9.17 11.77
CA SER A 2 -14.60 7.77 11.95
C SER A 2 -13.18 7.72 12.49
N ASP A 3 -13.00 7.02 13.61
CA ASP A 3 -11.70 6.81 14.24
C ASP A 3 -10.65 6.38 13.21
N GLY A 4 -9.52 7.09 13.25
CA GLY A 4 -8.43 7.02 12.29
C GLY A 4 -7.62 5.72 12.37
N TYR A 5 -8.29 4.58 12.26
CA TYR A 5 -7.67 3.26 12.15
C TYR A 5 -7.45 2.89 10.69
N PRO A 6 -6.28 2.34 10.33
CA PRO A 6 -6.00 2.00 8.94
C PRO A 6 -6.88 0.85 8.47
N THR A 7 -7.41 1.00 7.25
CA THR A 7 -8.29 0.01 6.61
C THR A 7 -7.53 -1.28 6.30
N ALA A 8 -8.26 -2.38 6.06
CA ALA A 8 -7.65 -3.64 5.65
C ALA A 8 -6.74 -3.48 4.42
N ALA A 9 -7.15 -2.70 3.43
CA ALA A 9 -6.34 -2.40 2.24
C ALA A 9 -5.07 -1.58 2.57
N GLN A 10 -5.13 -0.70 3.56
CA GLN A 10 -3.94 0.02 4.03
C GLN A 10 -2.97 -0.92 4.75
N LYS A 11 -3.46 -1.84 5.59
CA LYS A 11 -2.62 -2.85 6.26
C LYS A 11 -2.01 -3.84 5.26
N GLU A 12 -2.77 -4.27 4.25
CA GLU A 12 -2.30 -5.10 3.13
C GLU A 12 -1.15 -4.39 2.39
N ALA A 13 -1.37 -3.15 1.95
CA ALA A 13 -0.35 -2.37 1.25
C ALA A 13 0.89 -2.12 2.12
N LEU A 14 0.71 -1.83 3.41
CA LEU A 14 1.82 -1.59 4.33
C LEU A 14 2.66 -2.85 4.56
N SER A 15 2.02 -4.02 4.65
CA SER A 15 2.69 -5.31 4.76
C SER A 15 3.48 -5.63 3.49
N LEU A 16 2.88 -5.43 2.31
CA LEU A 16 3.56 -5.60 1.03
C LEU A 16 4.81 -4.70 0.92
N ILE A 17 4.68 -3.41 1.27
CA ILE A 17 5.80 -2.47 1.26
C ILE A 17 6.90 -3.00 2.18
N ARG A 18 6.58 -3.39 3.42
CA ARG A 18 7.53 -3.90 4.42
C ARG A 18 8.33 -5.12 3.93
N ASP A 19 7.68 -6.03 3.22
CA ASP A 19 8.30 -7.28 2.75
C ASP A 19 9.20 -7.09 1.52
N HIS A 20 9.08 -5.94 0.83
CA HIS A 20 9.80 -5.66 -0.43
C HIS A 20 10.43 -4.27 -0.47
N GLU A 21 10.85 -3.74 0.68
CA GLU A 21 11.49 -2.43 0.72
C GLU A 21 12.86 -2.42 0.04
N PRO A 22 13.21 -1.37 -0.73
CA PRO A 22 12.35 -0.25 -1.12
C PRO A 22 11.34 -0.64 -2.23
N MET A 23 10.07 -0.24 -2.07
CA MET A 23 8.97 -0.66 -2.94
C MET A 23 8.48 0.49 -3.85
N PRO A 24 8.59 0.37 -5.20
CA PRO A 24 7.96 1.31 -6.12
C PRO A 24 6.41 1.21 -6.14
N THR A 25 5.70 2.31 -6.39
CA THR A 25 4.23 2.33 -6.51
C THR A 25 3.71 1.37 -7.59
N ALA A 26 4.41 1.24 -8.72
CA ALA A 26 4.05 0.30 -9.79
C ALA A 26 4.14 -1.17 -9.31
N ARG A 27 5.20 -1.50 -8.56
CA ARG A 27 5.39 -2.83 -7.98
C ARG A 27 4.33 -3.14 -6.93
N LEU A 28 3.93 -2.15 -6.13
CA LEU A 28 2.80 -2.28 -5.20
C LEU A 28 1.50 -2.59 -5.95
N ALA A 29 1.22 -1.91 -7.07
CA ALA A 29 0.05 -2.19 -7.90
C ALA A 29 0.05 -3.61 -8.46
N GLU A 30 1.18 -4.09 -8.98
CA GLU A 30 1.34 -5.47 -9.47
C GLU A 30 1.02 -6.49 -8.37
N ARG A 31 1.58 -6.28 -7.17
CA ARG A 31 1.36 -7.17 -6.02
C ARG A 31 -0.09 -7.19 -5.57
N LEU A 32 -0.71 -6.02 -5.46
CA LEU A 32 -2.13 -5.92 -5.11
C LEU A 32 -3.00 -6.61 -6.16
N LEU A 33 -2.69 -6.45 -7.45
CA LEU A 33 -3.43 -7.12 -8.52
C LEU A 33 -3.25 -8.65 -8.46
N ALA A 34 -2.02 -9.13 -8.22
CA ALA A 34 -1.73 -10.56 -8.11
C ALA A 34 -2.36 -11.23 -6.88
N ALA A 35 -2.64 -10.49 -5.81
CA ALA A 35 -3.31 -10.98 -4.61
C ALA A 35 -4.85 -11.08 -4.78
N ARG A 36 -5.41 -10.53 -5.86
CA ARG A 36 -6.85 -10.50 -6.12
C ARG A 36 -7.25 -11.61 -7.08
N GLU A 37 -8.52 -12.03 -7.00
CA GLU A 37 -9.07 -12.98 -7.97
C GLU A 37 -9.07 -12.38 -9.39
N PRO A 38 -8.84 -13.21 -10.43
CA PRO A 38 -8.94 -12.77 -11.81
C PRO A 38 -10.32 -12.16 -12.10
N SER A 39 -10.32 -10.96 -12.67
CA SER A 39 -11.54 -10.24 -13.04
C SER A 39 -11.63 -10.10 -14.56
N THR A 40 -12.83 -10.34 -15.11
CA THR A 40 -13.14 -10.13 -16.53
C THR A 40 -13.39 -8.66 -16.88
N ASN A 41 -13.48 -7.77 -15.90
CA ASN A 41 -13.67 -6.34 -16.13
C ASN A 41 -12.37 -5.72 -16.72
N PRO A 42 -12.43 -5.15 -17.94
CA PRO A 42 -11.24 -4.61 -18.62
C PRO A 42 -10.61 -3.40 -17.89
N GLY A 43 -11.37 -2.70 -17.04
CA GLY A 43 -10.89 -1.57 -16.24
C GLY A 43 -10.27 -1.96 -14.90
N TYR A 44 -10.35 -3.24 -14.51
CA TYR A 44 -10.00 -3.70 -13.17
C TYR A 44 -8.54 -3.42 -12.81
N ALA A 45 -7.61 -3.83 -13.69
CA ALA A 45 -6.18 -3.60 -13.48
C ALA A 45 -5.85 -2.11 -13.31
N ARG A 46 -6.42 -1.26 -14.17
CA ARG A 46 -6.24 0.20 -14.08
C ARG A 46 -6.77 0.78 -12.78
N ALA A 47 -7.90 0.26 -12.29
CA ALA A 47 -8.47 0.68 -11.00
C ALA A 47 -7.54 0.29 -9.84
N VAL A 48 -6.99 -0.93 -9.84
CA VAL A 48 -6.03 -1.39 -8.83
C VAL A 48 -4.76 -0.54 -8.84
N THR A 49 -4.22 -0.17 -10.01
CA THR A 49 -3.07 0.75 -10.10
C THR A 49 -3.35 2.11 -9.47
N ARG A 50 -4.51 2.71 -9.74
CA ARG A 50 -4.91 3.99 -9.12
C ARG A 50 -5.09 3.85 -7.60
N MET A 51 -5.63 2.72 -7.16
CA MET A 51 -5.79 2.42 -5.74
C MET A 51 -4.43 2.28 -5.04
N ALA A 52 -3.45 1.65 -5.66
CA ALA A 52 -2.09 1.52 -5.11
C ALA A 52 -1.46 2.89 -4.82
N GLY A 53 -1.54 3.83 -5.78
CA GLY A 53 -1.07 5.21 -5.58
C GLY A 53 -1.83 5.93 -4.46
N THR A 54 -3.15 5.74 -4.39
CA THR A 54 -3.97 6.33 -3.32
C THR A 54 -3.60 5.77 -1.94
N LEU A 55 -3.36 4.47 -1.84
CA LEU A 55 -2.94 3.81 -0.60
C LEU A 55 -1.56 4.30 -0.16
N ALA A 56 -0.59 4.36 -1.08
CA ALA A 56 0.74 4.90 -0.79
C ALA A 56 0.66 6.34 -0.28
N TRP A 57 -0.07 7.21 -0.98
CA TRP A 57 -0.28 8.60 -0.54
C TRP A 57 -0.89 8.70 0.86
N ARG A 58 -1.94 7.92 1.16
CA ARG A 58 -2.56 7.92 2.50
C ARG A 58 -1.62 7.42 3.58
N LEU A 59 -0.90 6.32 3.33
CA LEU A 59 0.07 5.76 4.28
C LEU A 59 1.22 6.75 4.54
N GLN A 60 1.66 7.47 3.51
CA GLN A 60 2.68 8.51 3.64
C GLN A 60 2.15 9.70 4.46
N ALA A 61 0.95 10.19 4.14
CA ALA A 61 0.32 11.30 4.86
C ALA A 61 0.07 10.97 6.35
N GLN A 62 -0.14 9.70 6.67
CA GLN A 62 -0.29 9.19 8.04
C GLN A 62 1.07 8.86 8.71
N GLY A 63 2.19 9.01 8.01
CA GLY A 63 3.53 8.78 8.56
C GLY A 63 3.92 7.30 8.72
N PHE A 64 3.18 6.36 8.12
CA PHE A 64 3.48 4.93 8.18
C PHE A 64 4.52 4.48 7.16
N ILE A 65 4.69 5.23 6.08
CA ILE A 65 5.76 5.04 5.10
C ILE A 65 6.45 6.36 4.78
N THR A 66 7.67 6.29 4.27
CA THR A 66 8.44 7.44 3.80
C THR A 66 8.98 7.19 2.40
N ALA A 67 9.19 8.26 1.64
CA ALA A 67 9.79 8.20 0.32
C ALA A 67 11.30 7.92 0.42
N ASN A 68 11.80 7.04 -0.44
CA ASN A 68 13.22 6.70 -0.61
C ASN A 68 13.70 7.05 -2.04
N GLY A 69 13.07 8.06 -2.65
CA GLY A 69 13.20 8.44 -4.07
C GLY A 69 11.84 8.74 -4.68
N THR A 70 11.79 9.01 -5.99
CA THR A 70 10.53 9.21 -6.71
C THR A 70 9.70 7.92 -6.67
N ASP A 71 8.47 8.01 -6.15
CA ASP A 71 7.48 6.91 -6.10
C ASP A 71 7.98 5.60 -5.49
N THR A 72 8.95 5.67 -4.59
CA THR A 72 9.56 4.49 -3.95
C THR A 72 9.46 4.60 -2.43
N TRP A 73 8.97 3.56 -1.77
CA TRP A 73 8.52 3.61 -0.39
C TRP A 73 9.27 2.65 0.54
N ARG A 74 9.43 3.08 1.79
CA ARG A 74 9.90 2.26 2.93
C ARG A 74 8.98 2.46 4.12
N THR A 75 8.76 1.43 4.94
CA THR A 75 7.97 1.57 6.17
C THR A 75 8.77 2.29 7.27
N THR A 76 8.07 3.13 8.02
CA THR A 76 8.59 3.76 9.24
C THR A 76 8.43 2.83 10.42
N SER A 77 9.06 3.16 11.56
CA SER A 77 8.85 2.40 12.81
C SER A 77 7.37 2.35 13.21
N SER A 78 6.64 3.45 13.06
CA SER A 78 5.19 3.51 13.31
C SER A 78 4.42 2.59 12.36
N GLY A 79 4.80 2.54 11.08
CA GLY A 79 4.20 1.62 10.11
C GLY A 79 4.46 0.15 10.46
N ARG A 80 5.67 -0.19 10.90
CA ARG A 80 5.99 -1.57 11.34
C ARG A 80 5.20 -1.97 12.58
N ALA A 81 5.10 -1.08 13.57
CA ALA A 81 4.35 -1.32 14.80
C ALA A 81 2.86 -1.62 14.53
N LEU A 82 2.29 -0.96 13.53
CA LEU A 82 0.89 -1.10 13.15
C LEU A 82 0.54 -2.49 12.59
N ILE A 83 1.48 -3.14 11.90
CA ILE A 83 1.29 -4.49 11.31
C ILE A 83 1.89 -5.60 12.18
N SER A 84 2.71 -5.29 13.17
CA SER A 84 3.24 -6.29 14.11
C SER A 84 2.26 -6.69 15.21
N CYS A 85 1.27 -5.84 15.50
CA CYS A 85 0.23 -6.11 16.51
C CYS A 85 -1.08 -6.63 15.90
N ALA A 86 -1.08 -6.98 14.61
CA ALA A 86 -2.23 -7.48 13.88
C ALA A 86 -2.27 -9.01 13.85
#